data_AF-A0A816LW63-F1
#
_entry.id   AF-A0A816LW63-F1
#
_cell.length_a   1.000
_cell.length_b   1.000
_cell.length_c   1.000
_cell.angle_alpha   90.00
_cell.angle_beta   90.00
_cell.angle_gamma   90.00
#
_symmetry.space_group_name_H-M   'P 1'
#
loop_
_entity.id
_entity.type
_entity.pdbx_description
1 polymer ?
#
loop_
_entity_poly.entity_id
_entity_poly.type
_entity_poly.pdbx_seq_one_letter_code
_entity_poly.pdbx_strand_id
1 'polypeptide(L)'
;MVLVRKRRGGRRHKKLKAIDPFYSGPRKLLVDKKLVGANQAPKKGEKIDSKVSHRFQQFLDNKTHVEELTKSSKKKNKNKFKQNTVEGENPELEQKTNESDRNYLQRLDHEIKFALDRARYESKYDVKLVNTEKGDHHYEVKKEKSHRAEKRLKRLQSKKDDNKLKKEEKKIKDDEFKFFQDKPKFGEIVHEPPTLTLPRRSKLNKDAAGMKDLLLKEKLKNVNSFSGSYRKKDN
;
A
#
# COMPACT_ATOMS: atom_id res chain seq x y z
N MET A 1 -7.23 50.89 -12.42
CA MET A 1 -8.36 49.97 -12.13
C MET A 1 -7.82 48.61 -11.72
N VAL A 2 -7.93 48.25 -10.43
CA VAL A 2 -7.46 46.95 -9.93
C VAL A 2 -8.63 45.96 -10.02
N LEU A 3 -8.51 44.93 -10.85
CA LEU A 3 -9.52 43.90 -11.02
C LEU A 3 -9.45 42.90 -9.85
N VAL A 4 -10.35 43.07 -8.87
CA VAL A 4 -10.51 42.14 -7.75
C VAL A 4 -11.20 40.86 -8.26
N ARG A 5 -10.45 39.76 -8.37
CA ARG A 5 -10.99 38.46 -8.76
C ARG A 5 -11.74 37.82 -7.59
N LYS A 6 -13.06 37.65 -7.74
CA LYS A 6 -13.93 36.94 -6.79
C LYS A 6 -13.48 35.48 -6.64
N ARG A 7 -13.08 35.07 -5.43
CA ARG A 7 -12.68 33.69 -5.14
C ARG A 7 -13.86 32.74 -5.38
N ARG A 8 -13.70 31.75 -6.26
CA ARG A 8 -14.67 30.65 -6.43
C ARG A 8 -14.69 29.82 -5.14
N GLY A 9 -15.85 29.74 -4.49
CA GLY A 9 -16.05 28.90 -3.31
C GLY A 9 -15.64 27.46 -3.61
N GLY A 10 -14.81 26.87 -2.75
CA GLY A 10 -14.29 25.52 -2.95
C GLY A 10 -15.41 24.48 -3.03
N ARG A 11 -15.21 23.43 -3.84
CA ARG A 11 -16.02 22.19 -3.84
C ARG A 11 -15.83 21.44 -2.53
N ARG A 12 -16.26 22.02 -1.40
CA ARG A 12 -16.51 21.22 -0.21
C ARG A 12 -17.75 20.40 -0.53
N HIS A 13 -17.61 19.08 -0.51
CA HIS A 13 -18.72 18.15 -0.65
C HIS A 13 -19.85 18.65 0.24
N LYS A 14 -20.99 19.05 -0.36
CA LYS A 14 -22.23 19.19 0.39
C LYS A 14 -22.53 17.76 0.83
N LYS A 15 -22.07 17.38 2.03
CA LYS A 15 -22.41 16.09 2.62
C LYS A 15 -23.94 16.06 2.58
N LEU A 16 -24.49 15.11 1.84
CA LEU A 16 -25.90 14.77 1.96
C LEU A 16 -26.07 14.50 3.46
N LYS A 17 -26.76 15.39 4.17
CA LYS A 17 -27.18 15.07 5.54
C LYS A 17 -27.95 13.78 5.39
N ALA A 18 -27.45 12.71 6.00
CA ALA A 18 -27.99 11.37 5.86
C ALA A 18 -29.52 11.47 5.91
N ILE A 19 -30.16 11.06 4.82
CA ILE A 19 -31.61 10.92 4.81
C ILE A 19 -31.84 9.76 5.75
N ASP A 20 -32.39 10.06 6.93
CA ASP A 20 -32.72 9.06 7.94
C ASP A 20 -33.62 7.99 7.28
N PRO A 21 -33.16 6.72 7.20
CA PRO A 21 -33.89 5.65 6.53
C PRO A 21 -35.26 5.36 7.18
N PHE A 22 -35.47 5.80 8.41
CA PHE A 22 -36.72 5.63 9.15
C PHE A 22 -37.62 6.87 9.13
N TYR A 23 -37.22 7.96 8.46
CA TYR A 23 -38.03 9.17 8.37
C TYR A 23 -39.30 8.94 7.51
N SER A 24 -40.48 9.05 8.13
CA SER A 24 -41.79 8.84 7.51
C SER A 24 -42.50 10.15 7.08
N GLY A 25 -41.80 11.29 7.12
CA GLY A 25 -42.40 12.59 6.81
C GLY A 25 -42.55 12.89 5.31
N PRO A 26 -43.14 14.05 4.95
CA PRO A 26 -43.51 14.43 3.58
C PRO A 26 -42.33 14.55 2.60
N ARG A 27 -41.08 14.53 3.08
CA ARG A 27 -39.87 14.51 2.24
C ARG A 27 -39.54 13.13 1.66
N LYS A 28 -40.23 12.05 2.05
CA LYS A 28 -39.98 10.69 1.52
C LYS A 28 -40.32 10.56 0.03
N LEU A 29 -41.14 11.48 -0.51
CA LEU A 29 -41.63 11.49 -1.90
C LEU A 29 -40.88 12.46 -2.83
N LEU A 30 -39.62 12.81 -2.52
CA LEU A 30 -38.71 13.44 -3.50
C LEU A 30 -37.97 12.40 -4.34
N VAL A 31 -38.56 11.21 -4.51
CA VAL A 31 -38.20 10.32 -5.61
C VAL A 31 -38.96 10.87 -6.81
N ASP A 32 -38.23 11.41 -7.78
CA ASP A 32 -38.79 12.00 -8.99
C ASP A 32 -39.94 11.15 -9.53
N LYS A 33 -41.11 11.75 -9.80
CA LYS A 33 -42.27 11.03 -10.36
C LYS A 33 -41.93 10.25 -11.64
N LYS A 34 -40.82 10.62 -12.31
CA LYS A 34 -40.24 9.94 -13.49
C LYS A 34 -39.54 8.61 -13.18
N LEU A 35 -39.19 8.35 -11.93
CA LEU A 35 -38.57 7.09 -11.48
C LEU A 35 -39.59 6.04 -11.06
N VAL A 36 -40.87 6.42 -10.93
CA VAL A 36 -41.97 5.48 -10.72
C VAL A 36 -42.11 4.65 -12.00
N GLY A 37 -41.64 3.40 -11.96
CA GLY A 37 -41.64 2.49 -13.11
C GLY A 37 -40.29 2.34 -13.83
N ALA A 38 -39.22 3.04 -13.40
CA ALA A 38 -37.90 2.96 -14.06
C ALA A 38 -37.23 1.57 -13.98
N ASN A 39 -37.67 0.72 -13.04
CA ASN A 39 -37.19 -0.67 -12.88
C ASN A 39 -38.21 -1.71 -13.36
N GLN A 40 -39.21 -1.33 -14.16
CA GLN A 40 -40.10 -2.31 -14.79
C GLN A 40 -39.44 -2.88 -16.05
N ALA A 41 -39.58 -4.18 -16.27
CA ALA A 41 -39.11 -4.81 -17.49
C ALA A 41 -39.82 -4.19 -18.71
N PRO A 42 -39.12 -3.99 -19.84
CA PRO A 42 -39.74 -3.46 -21.04
C PRO A 42 -40.87 -4.37 -21.53
N LYS A 43 -41.91 -3.76 -22.13
CA LYS A 43 -43.05 -4.52 -22.65
C LYS A 43 -42.61 -5.33 -23.88
N LYS A 44 -43.05 -6.59 -23.97
CA LYS A 44 -42.74 -7.45 -25.12
C LYS A 44 -43.25 -6.80 -26.41
N GLY A 45 -42.34 -6.56 -27.37
CA GLY A 45 -42.65 -5.96 -28.68
C GLY A 45 -42.32 -4.48 -28.82
N GLU A 46 -41.93 -3.80 -27.73
CA GLU A 46 -41.51 -2.40 -27.77
C GLU A 46 -40.06 -2.35 -28.30
N LYS A 47 -39.86 -1.78 -29.51
CA LYS A 47 -38.52 -1.51 -30.03
C LYS A 47 -37.91 -0.38 -29.21
N ILE A 48 -37.10 -0.74 -28.22
CA ILE A 48 -36.36 0.22 -27.42
C ILE A 48 -35.27 0.80 -28.33
N ASP A 49 -35.46 2.01 -28.84
CA ASP A 49 -34.43 2.79 -29.53
C ASP A 49 -33.35 3.29 -28.55
N SER A 50 -32.89 2.42 -27.64
CA SER A 50 -31.77 2.69 -26.76
C SER A 50 -30.51 2.69 -27.60
N LYS A 51 -30.28 3.79 -28.31
CA LYS A 51 -28.99 4.11 -28.91
C LYS A 51 -27.97 4.10 -27.77
N VAL A 52 -27.11 3.10 -27.81
CA VAL A 52 -26.06 2.94 -26.83
C VAL A 52 -25.18 4.20 -26.87
N SER A 53 -24.73 4.69 -25.71
CA SER A 53 -23.92 5.91 -25.67
C SER A 53 -22.73 5.81 -26.63
N HIS A 54 -22.46 6.88 -27.38
CA HIS A 54 -21.35 6.94 -28.34
C HIS A 54 -20.01 6.48 -27.73
N ARG A 55 -19.75 6.79 -26.46
CA ARG A 55 -18.53 6.35 -25.77
C ARG A 55 -18.44 4.84 -25.60
N PHE A 56 -19.58 4.18 -25.42
CA PHE A 56 -19.63 2.73 -25.28
C PHE A 56 -19.53 2.04 -26.64
N GLN A 57 -20.09 2.62 -27.71
CA GLN A 57 -19.83 2.16 -29.08
C GLN A 57 -18.34 2.23 -29.39
N GLN A 58 -17.71 3.38 -29.11
CA GLN A 58 -16.27 3.55 -29.27
C GLN A 58 -15.45 2.56 -28.43
N PHE A 59 -15.93 2.17 -27.25
CA PHE A 59 -15.27 1.13 -26.44
C PHE A 59 -15.38 -0.26 -27.09
N LEU A 60 -16.52 -0.62 -27.66
CA LEU A 60 -16.71 -1.87 -28.40
C LEU A 60 -15.80 -1.93 -29.63
N ASP A 61 -15.73 -0.84 -30.40
CA ASP A 61 -14.89 -0.74 -31.60
C ASP A 61 -13.40 -0.85 -31.25
N ASN A 62 -12.97 -0.22 -30.15
CA ASN A 62 -11.60 -0.36 -29.67
C ASN A 62 -11.29 -1.79 -29.19
N LYS A 63 -12.28 -2.48 -28.61
CA LYS A 63 -12.11 -3.86 -28.14
C LYS A 63 -11.97 -4.84 -29.31
N THR A 64 -12.76 -4.67 -30.37
CA THR A 64 -12.66 -5.50 -31.58
C THR A 64 -11.32 -5.28 -32.28
N HIS A 65 -10.85 -4.04 -32.42
CA HIS A 65 -9.54 -3.74 -32.98
C HIS A 65 -8.39 -4.38 -32.19
N VAL A 66 -8.43 -4.35 -30.85
CA VAL A 66 -7.41 -5.02 -30.01
C VAL A 66 -7.46 -6.55 -30.16
N GLU A 67 -8.65 -7.13 -30.27
CA GLU A 67 -8.79 -8.58 -30.51
C GLU A 67 -8.25 -9.01 -31.88
N GLU A 68 -8.44 -8.21 -32.92
CA GLU A 68 -7.88 -8.47 -34.26
C GLU A 68 -6.35 -8.36 -34.30
N LEU A 69 -5.80 -7.34 -33.62
CA LEU A 69 -4.35 -7.16 -33.47
C LEU A 69 -3.70 -8.31 -32.68
N THR A 70 -4.39 -8.84 -31.66
CA THR A 70 -3.88 -9.97 -30.87
C THR A 70 -4.05 -11.33 -31.55
N LYS A 71 -5.04 -11.50 -32.43
CA LYS A 71 -5.19 -12.71 -33.26
C LYS A 71 -4.16 -12.76 -34.39
N SER A 72 -3.82 -11.61 -34.99
CA SER A 72 -2.78 -11.52 -36.03
C SER A 72 -1.36 -11.71 -35.47
N SER A 73 -1.08 -11.29 -34.24
CA SER A 73 0.22 -11.51 -33.57
C SER A 73 0.43 -12.97 -33.12
N LYS A 74 -0.64 -13.72 -32.82
CA LYS A 74 -0.55 -15.13 -32.43
C LYS A 74 -0.23 -16.11 -33.57
N LYS A 75 -0.40 -15.72 -34.84
CA LYS A 75 -0.09 -16.60 -35.99
C LYS A 75 1.32 -16.43 -36.56
N LYS A 76 2.12 -15.46 -36.10
CA LYS A 76 3.47 -15.19 -36.65
C LYS A 76 4.66 -15.59 -35.78
N ASN A 77 4.46 -15.97 -34.51
CA ASN A 77 5.58 -16.31 -33.62
C ASN A 77 5.70 -17.81 -33.35
N LYS A 78 6.03 -18.56 -34.40
CA LYS A 78 6.74 -19.84 -34.30
C LYS A 78 7.88 -19.77 -35.31
N ASN A 79 8.90 -18.98 -35.02
CA ASN A 79 10.28 -19.22 -35.45
C ASN A 79 11.21 -18.12 -34.94
N LYS A 80 12.34 -18.58 -34.36
CA LYS A 80 13.57 -17.83 -34.08
C LYS A 80 13.50 -16.79 -32.96
N PHE A 81 13.49 -17.30 -31.72
CA PHE A 81 14.16 -16.60 -30.62
C PHE A 81 15.68 -16.69 -30.87
N LYS A 82 16.20 -15.91 -31.82
CA LYS A 82 17.62 -15.55 -31.77
C LYS A 82 17.74 -14.55 -30.63
N GLN A 83 18.55 -14.90 -29.64
CA GLN A 83 19.02 -13.94 -28.66
C GLN A 83 19.88 -12.92 -29.42
N ASN A 84 19.24 -11.87 -29.95
CA ASN A 84 19.97 -10.67 -30.32
C ASN A 84 20.28 -9.97 -28.99
N THR A 85 21.38 -10.38 -28.36
CA THR A 85 22.20 -9.45 -27.58
C THR A 85 22.77 -8.47 -28.59
N VAL A 86 21.95 -7.48 -28.99
CA VAL A 86 22.52 -6.24 -29.50
C VAL A 86 23.11 -5.62 -28.26
N GLU A 87 24.37 -5.95 -27.98
CA GLU A 87 25.27 -5.05 -27.28
C GLU A 87 25.01 -3.70 -27.92
N GLY A 88 24.34 -2.81 -27.18
CA GLY A 88 23.93 -1.52 -27.74
C GLY A 88 25.18 -0.89 -28.29
N GLU A 89 25.25 -0.73 -29.61
CA GLU A 89 26.35 -0.05 -30.27
C GLU A 89 26.49 1.28 -29.53
N ASN A 90 27.57 1.41 -28.76
CA ASN A 90 27.87 2.67 -28.12
C ASN A 90 28.03 3.65 -29.28
N PRO A 91 27.30 4.79 -29.26
CA PRO A 91 27.43 5.75 -30.33
C PRO A 91 28.89 6.10 -30.48
N GLU A 92 29.40 6.12 -31.71
CA GLU A 92 30.77 6.55 -31.98
C GLU A 92 30.86 8.05 -31.63
N LEU A 93 31.40 8.34 -30.44
CA LEU A 93 31.55 9.70 -29.92
C LEU A 93 32.78 10.40 -30.52
N GLU A 94 33.34 9.89 -31.61
CA GLU A 94 34.49 10.49 -32.29
C GLU A 94 34.06 11.57 -33.28
N GLN A 95 34.79 12.69 -33.35
CA GLN A 95 34.52 13.74 -34.33
C GLN A 95 34.71 13.19 -35.75
N LYS A 96 33.73 13.43 -36.62
CA LYS A 96 33.81 12.95 -38.02
C LYS A 96 34.83 13.77 -38.80
N THR A 97 35.44 13.17 -39.80
CA THR A 97 36.52 13.78 -40.62
C THR A 97 36.17 15.14 -41.24
N ASN A 98 34.89 15.41 -41.50
CA ASN A 98 34.40 16.68 -42.09
C ASN A 98 33.45 17.45 -41.15
N GLU A 99 33.53 17.24 -39.84
CA GLU A 99 32.67 17.89 -38.86
C GLU A 99 33.39 19.05 -38.17
N SER A 100 32.75 20.22 -38.08
CA SER A 100 33.28 21.33 -37.29
C SER A 100 33.13 21.04 -35.79
N ASP A 101 34.05 21.57 -34.98
CA ASP A 101 34.05 21.37 -33.52
C ASP A 101 32.71 21.74 -32.89
N ARG A 102 32.07 22.80 -33.38
CA ARG A 102 30.75 23.24 -32.91
C ARG A 102 29.68 22.19 -33.17
N ASN A 103 29.66 21.58 -34.36
CA ASN A 103 28.68 20.56 -34.72
C ASN A 103 28.92 19.28 -33.90
N TYR A 104 30.19 18.92 -33.71
CA TYR A 104 30.58 17.80 -32.86
C TYR A 104 30.09 17.97 -31.41
N LEU A 105 30.32 19.13 -30.80
CA LEU A 105 29.83 19.43 -29.45
C LEU A 105 28.30 19.41 -29.36
N GLN A 106 27.60 19.92 -30.38
CA GLN A 106 26.13 19.84 -30.43
C GLN A 106 25.62 18.39 -30.52
N ARG A 107 26.30 17.54 -31.30
CA ARG A 107 25.98 16.11 -31.41
C ARG A 107 26.22 15.40 -30.08
N LEU A 108 27.35 15.68 -29.42
CA LEU A 108 27.66 15.18 -28.09
C LEU A 108 26.57 15.56 -27.07
N ASP A 109 26.20 16.84 -27.02
CA ASP A 109 25.15 17.32 -26.11
C ASP A 109 23.81 16.63 -26.36
N HIS A 110 23.46 16.39 -27.62
CA HIS A 110 22.24 15.66 -27.98
C HIS A 110 22.30 14.22 -27.48
N GLU A 111 23.40 13.52 -27.72
CA GLU A 111 23.57 12.12 -27.32
C GLU A 111 23.57 11.97 -25.79
N ILE A 112 24.22 12.89 -25.06
CA ILE A 112 24.22 12.93 -23.60
C ILE A 112 22.80 13.12 -23.07
N LYS A 113 22.04 14.10 -23.61
CA LYS A 113 20.64 14.33 -23.21
C LYS A 113 19.80 13.09 -23.48
N PHE A 114 19.98 12.50 -24.65
CA PHE A 114 19.28 11.30 -25.06
C PHE A 114 19.56 10.12 -24.11
N ALA A 115 20.83 9.87 -23.78
CA ALA A 115 21.24 8.83 -22.84
C ALA A 115 20.70 9.07 -21.42
N LEU A 116 20.70 10.32 -20.94
CA LEU A 116 20.12 10.69 -19.65
C LEU A 116 18.61 10.46 -19.60
N ASP A 117 17.89 10.86 -20.65
CA ASP A 117 16.44 10.68 -20.73
C ASP A 117 16.07 9.20 -20.86
N ARG A 118 16.85 8.41 -21.61
CA ARG A 118 16.74 6.95 -21.66
C ARG A 118 16.89 6.35 -20.25
N ALA A 119 17.97 6.65 -19.54
CA ALA A 119 18.23 6.13 -18.20
C ALA A 119 17.13 6.52 -17.20
N ARG A 120 16.63 7.76 -17.27
CA ARG A 120 15.50 8.24 -16.45
C ARG A 120 14.23 7.47 -16.75
N TYR A 121 13.94 7.21 -18.02
CA TYR A 121 12.75 6.47 -18.42
C TYR A 121 12.81 5.02 -17.97
N GLU A 122 13.93 4.34 -18.22
CA GLU A 122 14.17 2.96 -17.79
C GLU A 122 14.02 2.81 -16.28
N SER A 123 14.59 3.74 -15.51
CA SER A 123 14.50 3.77 -14.05
C SER A 123 13.08 4.08 -13.54
N LYS A 124 12.35 4.97 -14.21
CA LYS A 124 10.99 5.37 -13.78
C LYS A 124 9.97 4.26 -13.99
N TYR A 125 10.13 3.49 -15.06
CA TYR A 125 9.17 2.47 -15.47
C TYR A 125 9.65 1.03 -15.23
N ASP A 126 10.88 0.84 -14.72
CA ASP A 126 11.55 -0.47 -14.56
C ASP A 126 11.51 -1.29 -15.87
N VAL A 127 11.82 -0.64 -17.00
CA VAL A 127 11.83 -1.23 -18.35
C VAL A 127 13.22 -1.10 -18.94
N LYS A 128 13.66 -2.06 -19.75
CA LYS A 128 14.84 -1.86 -20.62
C LYS A 128 14.40 -1.47 -22.02
N LEU A 129 14.94 -0.35 -22.52
CA LEU A 129 14.74 0.06 -23.91
C LEU A 129 15.80 -0.66 -24.75
N VAL A 130 15.40 -1.39 -25.78
CA VAL A 130 16.31 -2.06 -26.71
C VAL A 130 16.21 -1.39 -28.07
N ASN A 131 17.35 -1.03 -28.66
CA ASN A 131 17.42 -0.39 -29.98
C ASN A 131 16.84 -1.36 -31.02
N THR A 132 15.92 -0.89 -31.86
CA THR A 132 15.39 -1.65 -33.00
C THR A 132 16.20 -1.32 -34.26
N GLU A 133 16.34 -2.26 -35.18
CA GLU A 133 17.07 -2.11 -36.46
C GLU A 133 16.48 -1.03 -37.41
N LYS A 134 15.40 -0.33 -37.04
CA LYS A 134 14.61 0.56 -37.93
C LYS A 134 15.01 2.04 -37.86
N GLY A 135 16.29 2.33 -37.68
CA GLY A 135 16.83 3.69 -37.67
C GLY A 135 16.79 4.37 -36.31
N ASP A 136 17.44 5.55 -36.29
CA ASP A 136 17.85 6.26 -35.08
C ASP A 136 16.67 6.51 -34.12
N HIS A 137 16.86 6.12 -32.87
CA HIS A 137 15.96 6.35 -31.72
C HIS A 137 14.61 5.62 -31.70
N HIS A 138 14.45 4.53 -32.46
CA HIS A 138 13.33 3.60 -32.25
C HIS A 138 13.70 2.51 -31.23
N TYR A 139 12.93 2.42 -30.13
CA TYR A 139 13.14 1.45 -29.06
C TYR A 139 11.95 0.53 -28.87
N GLU A 140 12.23 -0.76 -28.72
CA GLU A 140 11.29 -1.72 -28.18
C GLU A 140 11.36 -1.74 -26.65
N VAL A 141 10.19 -1.61 -26.02
CA VAL A 141 10.02 -1.66 -24.57
C VAL A 141 10.00 -3.13 -24.14
N LYS A 142 11.13 -3.63 -23.62
CA LYS A 142 11.20 -4.96 -23.00
C LYS A 142 10.97 -4.85 -21.50
N LYS A 143 9.83 -5.36 -21.05
CA LYS A 143 9.52 -5.50 -19.62
C LYS A 143 10.30 -6.67 -19.06
N GLU A 144 11.44 -6.40 -18.44
CA GLU A 144 12.08 -7.40 -17.60
C GLU A 144 11.34 -7.53 -16.28
N LYS A 145 11.42 -8.71 -15.64
CA LYS A 145 11.01 -8.84 -14.25
C LYS A 145 12.00 -8.03 -13.43
N SER A 146 11.57 -6.88 -12.91
CA SER A 146 12.48 -6.04 -12.14
C SER A 146 13.05 -6.82 -10.96
N HIS A 147 14.35 -6.66 -10.67
CA HIS A 147 14.99 -7.26 -9.50
C HIS A 147 14.22 -6.94 -8.20
N ARG A 148 13.54 -5.78 -8.18
CA ARG A 148 12.61 -5.38 -7.12
C ARG A 148 11.38 -6.29 -7.01
N ALA A 149 10.78 -6.67 -8.15
CA ALA A 149 9.66 -7.62 -8.19
C ALA A 149 10.09 -9.01 -7.73
N GLU A 150 11.29 -9.46 -8.13
CA GLU A 150 11.86 -10.75 -7.69
C GLU A 150 12.15 -10.77 -6.18
N LYS A 151 12.80 -9.73 -5.65
CA LYS A 151 13.04 -9.57 -4.20
C LYS A 151 11.73 -9.54 -3.42
N ARG A 152 10.68 -8.91 -3.97
CA ARG A 152 9.33 -8.90 -3.37
C ARG A 152 8.70 -10.29 -3.36
N LEU A 153 8.80 -11.05 -4.46
CA LEU A 153 8.32 -12.43 -4.55
C LEU A 153 9.02 -13.34 -3.54
N LYS A 154 10.35 -13.26 -3.45
CA LYS A 154 11.15 -14.02 -2.47
C LYS A 154 10.73 -13.72 -1.03
N ARG A 155 10.50 -12.44 -0.69
CA ARG A 155 9.99 -12.03 0.64
C ARG A 155 8.58 -12.56 0.93
N LEU A 156 7.73 -12.64 -0.09
CA LEU A 156 6.38 -13.19 0.07
C LEU A 156 6.39 -14.71 0.26
N GLN A 157 7.31 -15.41 -0.41
CA GLN A 157 7.53 -16.84 -0.22
C GLN A 157 8.04 -17.13 1.18
N SER A 158 9.12 -16.46 1.62
CA SER A 158 9.67 -16.66 2.98
C SER A 158 8.61 -16.43 4.06
N LYS A 159 7.81 -15.36 3.94
CA LYS A 159 6.72 -15.08 4.89
C LYS A 159 5.62 -16.14 4.89
N LYS A 160 5.35 -16.79 3.76
CA LYS A 160 4.40 -17.90 3.70
C LYS A 160 4.95 -19.13 4.41
N ASP A 161 6.24 -19.41 4.24
CA ASP A 161 6.89 -20.56 4.86
C ASP A 161 7.01 -20.38 6.37
N ASP A 162 7.41 -19.19 6.85
CA ASP A 162 7.41 -18.83 8.28
C ASP A 162 6.03 -19.01 8.92
N ASN A 163 4.96 -18.62 8.20
CA ASN A 163 3.60 -18.78 8.68
C ASN A 163 3.13 -20.23 8.72
N LYS A 164 3.65 -21.10 7.84
CA LYS A 164 3.36 -22.55 7.89
C LYS A 164 4.04 -23.17 9.10
N LEU A 165 5.33 -22.90 9.29
CA LEU A 165 6.09 -23.38 10.45
C LEU A 165 5.43 -22.98 11.77
N LYS A 166 5.04 -21.71 11.92
CA LYS A 166 4.32 -21.24 13.12
C LYS A 166 2.97 -21.91 13.33
N LYS A 167 2.28 -22.35 12.28
CA LYS A 167 1.02 -23.09 12.40
C LYS A 167 1.27 -24.52 12.84
N GLU A 168 2.30 -25.16 12.33
CA GLU A 168 2.70 -26.51 12.73
C GLU A 168 3.16 -26.53 14.19
N GLU A 169 4.00 -25.58 14.62
CA GLU A 169 4.40 -25.44 16.03
C GLU A 169 3.20 -25.26 16.97
N LYS A 170 2.19 -24.48 16.57
CA LYS A 170 0.97 -24.30 17.36
C LYS A 170 0.16 -25.59 17.47
N LYS A 171 0.03 -26.34 16.37
CA LYS A 171 -0.67 -27.63 16.38
C LYS A 171 0.01 -28.62 17.33
N ILE A 172 1.34 -28.70 17.27
CA ILE A 172 2.14 -29.55 18.16
C ILE A 172 1.89 -29.17 19.63
N LYS A 173 1.94 -27.88 19.97
CA LYS A 173 1.64 -27.38 21.33
C LYS A 173 0.21 -27.69 21.78
N ASP A 174 -0.77 -27.51 20.89
CA ASP A 174 -2.17 -27.81 21.18
C ASP A 174 -2.38 -29.32 21.40
N ASP A 175 -1.66 -30.17 20.67
CA ASP A 175 -1.73 -31.63 20.81
C ASP A 175 -1.01 -32.12 22.07
N GLU A 176 0.14 -31.52 22.44
CA GLU A 176 0.79 -31.74 23.75
C GLU A 176 -0.15 -31.37 24.89
N PHE A 177 -0.81 -30.21 24.83
CA PHE A 177 -1.74 -29.80 25.89
C PHE A 177 -2.94 -30.73 26.02
N LYS A 178 -3.47 -31.26 24.90
CA LYS A 178 -4.55 -32.27 24.93
C LYS A 178 -4.11 -33.58 25.60
N PHE A 179 -2.84 -33.95 25.48
CA PHE A 179 -2.31 -35.15 26.13
C PHE A 179 -2.30 -35.01 27.66
N PHE A 180 -2.05 -33.81 28.19
CA PHE A 180 -2.05 -33.53 29.63
C PHE A 180 -3.43 -33.16 30.21
N GLN A 181 -4.52 -33.25 29.45
CA GLN A 181 -5.87 -33.01 29.96
C GLN A 181 -6.51 -34.29 30.48
N ASP A 182 -6.71 -34.35 31.78
CA ASP A 182 -7.56 -35.37 32.40
C ASP A 182 -9.02 -35.08 32.07
N LYS A 183 -9.71 -36.07 31.48
CA LYS A 183 -11.15 -36.00 31.20
C LYS A 183 -11.89 -36.85 32.24
N PRO A 184 -12.39 -36.25 33.34
CA PRO A 184 -13.09 -36.99 34.37
C PRO A 184 -14.39 -37.57 33.82
N LYS A 185 -14.75 -38.78 34.27
CA LYS A 185 -16.00 -39.43 33.85
C LYS A 185 -17.19 -38.85 34.61
N PHE A 186 -18.38 -38.97 34.03
CA PHE A 186 -19.61 -38.53 34.69
C PHE A 186 -19.80 -39.27 36.03
N GLY A 187 -19.93 -38.51 37.12
CA GLY A 187 -20.02 -39.03 38.49
C GLY A 187 -18.72 -39.01 39.30
N GLU A 188 -17.59 -38.66 38.68
CA GLU A 188 -16.32 -38.46 39.38
C GLU A 188 -16.26 -37.08 40.05
N ILE A 189 -15.97 -37.04 41.35
CA ILE A 189 -15.85 -35.79 42.12
C ILE A 189 -14.40 -35.30 41.99
N VAL A 190 -14.20 -34.25 41.20
CA VAL A 190 -12.88 -33.61 41.05
C VAL A 190 -12.63 -32.68 42.24
N HIS A 191 -11.51 -32.87 42.93
CA HIS A 191 -11.10 -31.97 44.00
C HIS A 191 -10.75 -30.58 43.44
N GLU A 192 -11.17 -29.53 44.15
CA GLU A 192 -10.77 -28.16 43.81
C GLU A 192 -9.23 -28.06 43.84
N PRO A 193 -8.60 -27.42 42.84
CA PRO A 193 -7.17 -27.21 42.88
C PRO A 193 -6.78 -26.43 44.15
N PRO A 194 -5.61 -26.73 44.75
CA PRO A 194 -5.17 -26.02 45.95
C PRO A 194 -5.11 -24.52 45.66
N THR A 195 -5.71 -23.75 46.57
CA THR A 195 -5.68 -22.29 46.47
C THR A 195 -4.26 -21.80 46.73
N LEU A 196 -3.63 -21.24 45.69
CA LEU A 196 -2.31 -20.60 45.78
C LEU A 196 -2.44 -19.33 46.62
N THR A 197 -2.35 -19.48 47.94
CA THR A 197 -2.20 -18.36 48.85
C THR A 197 -0.77 -17.88 48.78
N LEU A 198 -0.56 -16.72 48.14
CA LEU A 198 0.72 -16.04 48.18
C LEU A 198 1.10 -15.85 49.66
N PRO A 199 2.35 -16.19 50.07
CA PRO A 199 2.78 -15.89 51.41
C PRO A 199 2.60 -14.39 51.65
N ARG A 200 2.03 -14.03 52.81
CA ARG A 200 1.88 -12.62 53.21
C ARG A 200 3.24 -11.96 52.99
N ARG A 201 3.27 -10.88 52.19
CA ARG A 201 4.46 -10.07 51.97
C ARG A 201 5.12 -9.86 53.33
N SER A 202 6.29 -10.45 53.51
CA SER A 202 7.10 -10.19 54.69
C SER A 202 7.28 -8.67 54.75
N LYS A 203 7.18 -8.09 55.95
CA LYS A 203 7.49 -6.68 56.15
C LYS A 203 8.86 -6.46 55.50
N LEU A 204 8.92 -5.62 54.47
CA LEU A 204 10.17 -5.32 53.78
C LEU A 204 11.15 -4.83 54.85
N ASN A 205 12.08 -5.69 55.26
CA ASN A 205 13.16 -5.31 56.13
C ASN A 205 13.93 -4.23 55.36
N LYS A 206 13.93 -3.00 55.87
CA LYS A 206 14.58 -1.84 55.23
C LYS A 206 16.09 -2.05 55.04
N ASP A 207 16.63 -3.07 55.70
CA ASP A 207 18.04 -3.46 55.65
C ASP A 207 18.36 -4.47 54.55
N ALA A 208 17.38 -4.85 53.71
CA ALA A 208 17.64 -5.70 52.55
C ALA A 208 18.54 -4.98 51.53
N ALA A 209 19.53 -5.71 51.00
CA ALA A 209 20.45 -5.21 49.99
C ALA A 209 19.67 -4.65 48.78
N GLY A 210 19.79 -3.35 48.53
CA GLY A 210 19.08 -2.63 47.47
C GLY A 210 18.06 -1.58 47.95
N MET A 211 17.72 -1.55 49.25
CA MET A 211 16.79 -0.55 49.83
C MET A 211 17.47 0.51 50.72
N LYS A 212 18.76 0.79 50.50
CA LYS A 212 19.46 1.87 51.21
C LYS A 212 18.82 3.22 50.85
N ASP A 213 18.35 3.95 51.85
CA ASP A 213 17.87 5.31 51.63
C ASP A 213 19.03 6.21 51.19
N LEU A 214 18.76 7.06 50.19
CA LEU A 214 19.78 7.96 49.64
C LEU A 214 20.22 8.96 50.73
N LEU A 215 21.53 9.12 50.91
CA LEU A 215 22.14 10.09 51.84
C LEU A 215 21.56 11.52 51.70
N LEU A 216 21.13 11.87 50.48
CA LEU A 216 20.50 13.17 50.20
C LEU A 216 19.18 13.36 50.96
N LYS A 217 18.38 12.30 51.18
CA LYS A 217 17.14 12.38 51.97
C LYS A 217 17.41 12.73 53.43
N GLU A 218 18.52 12.27 53.99
CA GLU A 218 18.91 12.61 55.37
C GLU A 218 19.30 14.09 55.46
N LYS A 219 20.08 14.60 54.51
CA LYS A 219 20.46 16.01 54.48
C LYS A 219 19.27 16.96 54.31
N LEU A 220 18.28 16.58 53.48
CA LEU A 220 17.09 17.40 53.27
C LEU A 220 16.15 17.42 54.49
N LYS A 221 16.10 16.35 55.31
CA LYS A 221 15.34 16.37 56.58
C LYS A 221 15.92 17.36 57.59
N ASN A 222 17.25 17.51 57.63
CA ASN A 222 17.93 18.43 58.54
C ASN A 222 17.79 19.90 58.14
N VAL A 223 17.52 20.20 56.87
CA VAL A 223 17.26 21.58 56.41
C VAL A 223 15.84 22.02 56.80
N ASN A 224 14.88 21.08 56.78
CA ASN A 224 13.48 21.37 57.10
C ASN A 224 13.19 21.54 58.61
N SER A 225 14.11 21.18 59.50
CA SER A 225 13.98 21.48 60.94
C SER A 225 14.40 22.91 61.30
N PHE A 226 15.06 23.65 60.40
CA PHE A 226 15.57 24.99 60.66
C PHE A 226 14.60 26.13 60.22
N SER A 227 13.56 25.83 59.43
CA SER A 227 12.69 26.84 58.79
C SER A 227 11.25 26.91 59.32
N GLY A 228 10.96 26.35 60.49
CA GLY A 228 9.59 26.19 61.01
C GLY A 228 9.20 27.01 62.25
N SER A 229 9.83 28.14 62.55
CA SER A 229 9.50 28.98 63.73
C SER A 229 8.78 30.29 63.37
N TYR A 230 7.66 30.20 62.66
CA TYR A 230 6.68 31.29 62.62
C TYR A 230 5.46 30.92 63.46
N ARG A 231 5.46 31.37 64.72
CA ARG A 231 4.26 31.43 65.56
C ARG A 231 3.24 32.34 64.87
N LYS A 232 2.15 31.78 64.36
CA LYS A 232 0.90 32.54 64.19
C LYS A 232 0.35 32.79 65.60
N LYS A 233 0.20 34.07 65.96
CA LYS A 233 -0.63 34.47 67.10
C LYS A 233 -2.08 34.40 66.64
N ASP A 234 -2.88 33.64 67.37
CA ASP A 234 -4.32 33.59 67.19
C ASP A 234 -4.93 34.89 67.73
N ASN A 235 -5.84 35.47 66.95
CA ASN A 235 -6.91 36.37 67.39
C ASN A 235 -8.22 35.70 67.01
#